data_AF-A0A2V8ZRX0-F1
#
_entry.id   AF-A0A2V8ZRX0-F1
#
_cell.length_a   1.000
_cell.length_b   1.000
_cell.length_c   1.000
_cell.angle_alpha   90.00
_cell.angle_beta   90.00
_cell.angle_gamma   90.00
#
_symmetry.space_group_name_H-M   'P 1'
#
loop_
_entity.id
_entity.type
_entity.pdbx_description
1 polymer ?
#
loop_
_entity_poly.entity_id
_entity_poly.type
_entity_poly.pdbx_seq_one_letter_code
_entity_poly.pdbx_strand_id
1 'polypeptide(L)'
;THLTKIVDCSRHIILIRRFEDVLVSYYFEILYREGFGEIDIDGAMARTWSEASRAGMLATLGALERLPIGKRWHNRIASARKDRSLMLLFRICVDVFFEHYRYWLEQDGQKLVLRYEDLRADPIGNLRRLVDFVGRVPSVDFAQAVDRASFERMRKLELSGEGLRGVLRDGFSLPNLTTRNKDNPEAFKTREGKIGGHLAHFSQRNIRQIGGYIAKHHAEIAAAYGYAYALLYIVSSVSIL
;
A
#
# COMPACT_ATOMS: atom_id res chain seq x y z
N THR A 1 0.25 -3.28 1.48
CA THR A 1 1.23 -2.28 1.93
C THR A 1 1.78 -1.57 0.72
N HIS A 2 1.51 -0.28 0.62
CA HIS A 2 2.27 0.64 -0.21
C HIS A 2 2.84 1.70 0.73
N LEU A 3 4.12 2.02 0.61
CA LEU A 3 4.80 2.95 1.50
C LEU A 3 5.90 3.65 0.71
N THR A 4 5.88 4.98 0.70
CA THR A 4 7.02 5.76 0.23
C THR A 4 7.65 6.53 1.39
N LYS A 5 8.98 6.55 1.40
CA LYS A 5 9.78 7.24 2.41
C LYS A 5 10.85 8.08 1.74
N ILE A 6 10.87 9.37 2.08
CA ILE A 6 11.97 10.28 1.77
C ILE A 6 13.09 10.01 2.79
N VAL A 7 14.28 9.67 2.30
CA VAL A 7 15.48 9.53 3.14
C VAL A 7 16.09 10.92 3.35
N ASP A 8 16.20 11.68 2.27
CA ASP A 8 16.58 13.09 2.20
C ASP A 8 16.06 13.66 0.85
N CYS A 9 16.30 14.95 0.59
CA CYS A 9 15.81 15.63 -0.62
C CYS A 9 16.29 15.02 -1.95
N SER A 10 17.32 14.16 -1.92
CA SER A 10 17.92 13.52 -3.09
C SER A 10 17.66 12.01 -3.18
N ARG A 11 17.05 11.37 -2.18
CA ARG A 11 16.86 9.92 -2.11
C ARG A 11 15.49 9.51 -1.57
N HIS A 12 14.82 8.64 -2.32
CA HIS A 12 13.48 8.12 -2.01
C HIS A 12 13.48 6.59 -1.98
N ILE A 13 12.85 6.00 -0.97
CA ILE A 13 12.58 4.55 -0.89
C ILE A 13 11.10 4.34 -1.17
N ILE A 14 10.78 3.53 -2.18
CA ILE A 14 9.41 3.23 -2.58
C ILE A 14 9.16 1.73 -2.40
N LEU A 15 8.38 1.36 -1.39
CA LEU A 15 7.87 0.02 -1.20
C LEU A 15 6.52 -0.12 -1.89
N ILE A 16 6.48 -0.97 -2.91
CA ILE A 16 5.27 -1.26 -3.67
C ILE A 16 4.91 -2.75 -3.56
N ARG A 17 3.65 -3.05 -3.80
CA ARG A 17 3.11 -4.41 -3.86
C ARG A 17 2.09 -4.48 -4.97
N ARG A 18 1.88 -5.67 -5.53
CA ARG A 18 0.83 -5.91 -6.52
C ARG A 18 -0.52 -5.32 -6.08
N PHE A 19 -1.19 -4.61 -6.98
CA PHE A 19 -2.32 -3.75 -6.62
C PHE A 19 -3.51 -4.53 -6.06
N GLU A 20 -3.85 -5.70 -6.61
CA GLU A 20 -4.98 -6.52 -6.13
C GLU A 20 -4.77 -6.96 -4.68
N ASP A 21 -3.53 -7.31 -4.33
CA ASP A 21 -3.10 -7.67 -2.99
C ASP A 21 -3.12 -6.46 -2.03
N VAL A 22 -2.72 -5.27 -2.52
CA VAL A 22 -2.85 -4.02 -1.77
C VAL A 22 -4.31 -3.71 -1.48
N LEU A 23 -5.18 -3.85 -2.49
CA LEU A 23 -6.60 -3.55 -2.37
C LEU A 23 -7.29 -4.46 -1.35
N VAL A 24 -6.97 -5.75 -1.33
CA VAL A 24 -7.47 -6.67 -0.30
C VAL A 24 -6.97 -6.28 1.08
N SER A 25 -5.67 -6.01 1.22
CA SER A 25 -5.12 -5.55 2.50
C SER A 25 -5.79 -4.27 2.98
N TYR A 26 -6.08 -3.33 2.07
CA TYR A 26 -6.72 -2.05 2.36
C TYR A 26 -8.20 -2.22 2.73
N TYR A 27 -8.90 -3.15 2.08
CA TYR A 27 -10.29 -3.48 2.38
C TYR A 27 -10.48 -3.95 3.82
N PHE A 28 -9.65 -4.90 4.28
CA PHE A 28 -9.72 -5.40 5.65
C PHE A 28 -9.39 -4.31 6.68
N GLU A 29 -8.45 -3.43 6.35
CA GLU A 29 -8.11 -2.29 7.19
C GLU A 29 -9.29 -1.31 7.32
N ILE A 30 -9.98 -0.98 6.22
CA ILE A 30 -11.19 -0.13 6.25
C ILE A 30 -12.31 -0.77 7.08
N LEU A 31 -12.53 -2.08 6.93
CA LEU A 31 -13.64 -2.75 7.60
C LEU A 31 -13.45 -2.79 9.11
N TYR A 32 -12.27 -3.23 9.54
CA TYR A 32 -12.07 -3.73 10.90
C TYR A 32 -11.19 -2.84 11.77
N ARG A 33 -10.59 -1.78 11.21
CA ARG A 33 -9.73 -0.88 11.97
C ARG A 33 -10.45 0.40 12.37
N GLU A 34 -10.51 0.65 13.68
CA GLU A 34 -10.99 1.92 14.24
C GLU A 34 -10.05 3.09 13.87
N GLY A 35 -10.63 4.26 13.59
CA GLY A 35 -9.90 5.48 13.20
C GLY A 35 -9.45 5.55 11.73
N PHE A 36 -9.70 4.50 10.93
CA PHE A 36 -9.34 4.50 9.52
C PHE A 36 -10.32 5.35 8.69
N GLY A 37 -9.81 6.38 8.02
CA GLY A 37 -10.61 7.34 7.24
C GLY A 37 -11.02 8.61 8.00
N GLU A 38 -10.70 8.70 9.29
CA GLU A 38 -10.76 9.94 10.08
C GLU A 38 -9.47 10.74 9.84
N ILE A 39 -9.30 11.31 8.63
CA ILE A 39 -8.14 12.17 8.37
C ILE A 39 -8.47 13.57 8.86
N ASP A 40 -7.86 13.96 9.98
CA ASP A 40 -7.84 15.34 10.46
C ASP A 40 -6.77 16.14 9.68
N ILE A 41 -7.10 16.48 8.42
CA ILE A 41 -6.20 17.14 7.47
C ILE A 41 -5.82 18.54 7.94
N ASP A 42 -6.73 19.22 8.66
CA ASP A 42 -6.59 20.62 9.08
C ASP A 42 -6.31 20.80 10.59
N GLY A 43 -6.29 19.73 11.39
CA GLY A 43 -6.21 19.81 12.85
C GLY A 43 -4.90 19.32 13.48
N ALA A 44 -5.04 18.69 14.66
CA ALA A 44 -3.91 18.40 15.56
C ALA A 44 -2.93 17.38 14.97
N MET A 45 -3.41 16.43 14.16
CA MET A 45 -2.55 15.40 13.55
C MET A 45 -1.62 15.98 12.48
N ALA A 46 -2.13 16.77 11.54
CA ALA A 46 -1.31 17.39 10.50
C ALA A 46 -0.20 18.28 11.09
N ARG A 47 -0.48 18.95 12.22
CA ARG A 47 0.50 19.79 12.96
C ARG A 47 1.71 19.02 13.50
N THR A 48 1.62 17.71 13.65
CA THR A 48 2.74 16.85 14.11
C THR A 48 3.58 16.24 12.98
N TRP A 49 3.18 16.43 11.71
CA TRP A 49 3.90 15.87 10.57
C TRP A 49 5.15 16.68 10.22
N SER A 50 6.20 15.99 9.77
CA SER A 50 7.33 16.64 9.10
C SER A 50 6.89 17.27 7.77
N GLU A 51 7.65 18.24 7.30
CA GLU A 51 7.38 18.93 6.03
C GLU A 51 7.29 17.95 4.84
N ALA A 52 8.19 16.97 4.80
CA ALA A 52 8.20 15.89 3.82
C ALA A 52 6.90 15.05 3.82
N SER A 53 6.38 14.71 5.00
CA SER A 53 5.15 13.92 5.14
C SER A 53 3.90 14.74 4.81
N ARG A 54 3.89 16.04 5.11
CA ARG A 54 2.85 16.96 4.62
C ARG A 54 2.89 17.08 3.11
N ALA A 55 4.07 17.23 2.50
CA ALA A 55 4.20 17.31 1.05
C ALA A 55 3.69 16.05 0.35
N GLY A 56 4.04 14.85 0.83
CA GLY A 56 3.54 13.58 0.28
C GLY A 56 2.02 13.39 0.43
N MET A 57 1.45 13.80 1.57
CA MET A 57 -0.01 13.76 1.76
C MET A 57 -0.71 14.84 0.91
N LEU A 58 -0.19 16.06 0.86
CA LEU A 58 -0.72 17.15 0.03
C LEU A 58 -0.62 16.81 -1.46
N ALA A 59 0.39 16.09 -1.89
CA ALA A 59 0.47 15.55 -3.24
C ALA A 59 -0.59 14.48 -3.50
N THR A 60 -0.83 13.58 -2.53
CA THR A 60 -1.91 12.59 -2.61
C THR A 60 -3.29 13.26 -2.62
N LEU A 61 -3.49 14.31 -1.81
CA LEU A 61 -4.70 15.13 -1.77
C LEU A 61 -4.86 15.99 -3.03
N GLY A 62 -3.76 16.53 -3.58
CA GLY A 62 -3.75 17.26 -4.84
C GLY A 62 -4.03 16.36 -6.03
N ALA A 63 -3.55 15.11 -6.01
CA ALA A 63 -3.96 14.08 -6.95
C ALA A 63 -5.46 13.77 -6.79
N LEU A 64 -5.97 13.67 -5.56
CA LEU A 64 -7.40 13.49 -5.30
C LEU A 64 -8.26 14.64 -5.85
N GLU A 65 -7.76 15.89 -5.81
CA GLU A 65 -8.45 17.05 -6.40
C GLU A 65 -8.52 17.00 -7.93
N ARG A 66 -7.52 16.40 -8.59
CA ARG A 66 -7.48 16.22 -10.06
C ARG A 66 -8.31 15.03 -10.54
N LEU A 67 -8.64 14.10 -9.65
CA LEU A 67 -9.41 12.92 -9.99
C LEU A 67 -10.91 13.19 -9.89
N PRO A 68 -11.76 12.52 -10.71
CA PRO A 68 -13.22 12.68 -10.68
C PRO A 68 -13.86 12.38 -9.33
N ILE A 69 -13.11 11.74 -8.42
CA ILE A 69 -13.54 11.40 -7.08
C ILE A 69 -13.47 12.59 -6.09
N GLY A 70 -12.57 13.54 -6.34
CA GLY A 70 -12.45 14.81 -5.61
C GLY A 70 -12.39 14.68 -4.09
N LYS A 71 -12.81 15.75 -3.41
CA LYS A 71 -12.90 15.84 -1.94
C LYS A 71 -13.93 14.87 -1.31
N ARG A 72 -14.73 14.16 -2.12
CA ARG A 72 -15.76 13.20 -1.66
C ARG A 72 -15.23 11.77 -1.46
N TRP A 73 -13.93 11.53 -1.64
CA TRP A 73 -13.27 10.24 -1.40
C TRP A 73 -13.69 9.58 -0.08
N HIS A 74 -13.65 10.32 1.03
CA HIS A 74 -13.97 9.79 2.36
C HIS A 74 -15.39 9.21 2.43
N ASN A 75 -16.38 9.92 1.86
CA ASN A 75 -17.77 9.45 1.81
C ASN A 75 -17.90 8.15 0.99
N ARG A 76 -17.15 8.04 -0.11
CA ARG A 76 -17.17 6.83 -0.94
C ARG A 76 -16.49 5.65 -0.26
N ILE A 77 -15.39 5.87 0.46
CA ILE A 77 -14.76 4.83 1.31
C ILE A 77 -15.75 4.34 2.37
N ALA A 78 -16.50 5.25 3.01
CA ALA A 78 -17.55 4.89 3.95
C ALA A 78 -18.67 4.05 3.31
N SER A 79 -19.06 4.35 2.07
CA SER A 79 -20.00 3.51 1.30
C SER A 79 -19.42 2.12 1.02
N ALA A 80 -18.17 2.01 0.56
CA ALA A 80 -17.52 0.72 0.33
C ALA A 80 -17.42 -0.11 1.62
N ARG A 81 -17.18 0.54 2.76
CA ARG A 81 -17.19 -0.07 4.09
C ARG A 81 -18.57 -0.62 4.44
N LYS A 82 -19.61 0.20 4.28
CA LYS A 82 -21.01 -0.17 4.58
C LYS A 82 -21.48 -1.34 3.72
N ASP A 83 -21.20 -1.30 2.44
CA ASP A 83 -21.62 -2.32 1.47
C ASP A 83 -20.70 -3.56 1.45
N ARG A 84 -19.58 -3.51 2.21
CA ARG A 84 -18.54 -4.55 2.24
C ARG A 84 -18.08 -4.97 0.84
N SER A 85 -18.02 -4.03 -0.11
CA SER A 85 -17.76 -4.33 -1.53
C SER A 85 -16.33 -4.03 -1.93
N LEU A 86 -15.54 -5.09 -2.17
CA LEU A 86 -14.19 -5.00 -2.72
C LEU A 86 -14.16 -4.35 -4.11
N MET A 87 -15.18 -4.60 -4.95
CA MET A 87 -15.25 -3.99 -6.28
C MET A 87 -15.67 -2.52 -6.24
N LEU A 88 -16.48 -2.11 -5.26
CA LEU A 88 -16.73 -0.69 -5.02
C LEU A 88 -15.46 0.00 -4.56
N LEU A 89 -14.72 -0.62 -3.62
CA LEU A 89 -13.43 -0.10 -3.16
C LEU A 89 -12.41 0.01 -4.30
N PHE A 90 -12.34 -1.00 -5.17
CA PHE A 90 -11.52 -0.94 -6.39
C PHE A 90 -11.79 0.33 -7.21
N ARG A 91 -13.07 0.58 -7.55
CA ARG A 91 -13.50 1.74 -8.35
C ARG A 91 -13.22 3.09 -7.69
N ILE A 92 -13.07 3.10 -6.37
CA ILE A 92 -12.74 4.29 -5.59
C ILE A 92 -11.23 4.51 -5.59
N CYS A 93 -10.47 3.45 -5.35
CA CYS A 93 -9.06 3.55 -4.98
C CYS A 93 -8.10 3.45 -6.16
N VAL A 94 -8.44 2.72 -7.24
CA VAL A 94 -7.46 2.37 -8.28
C VAL A 94 -6.71 3.58 -8.81
N ASP A 95 -7.42 4.62 -9.27
CA ASP A 95 -6.77 5.79 -9.85
C ASP A 95 -5.93 6.54 -8.81
N VAL A 96 -6.41 6.63 -7.57
CA VAL A 96 -5.68 7.35 -6.51
C VAL A 96 -4.38 6.65 -6.13
N PHE A 97 -4.39 5.32 -6.06
CA PHE A 97 -3.15 4.57 -5.84
C PHE A 97 -2.19 4.77 -7.01
N PHE A 98 -2.65 4.70 -8.26
CA PHE A 98 -1.78 4.88 -9.42
C PHE A 98 -1.30 6.34 -9.61
N GLU A 99 -2.10 7.35 -9.24
CA GLU A 99 -1.63 8.74 -9.18
C GLU A 99 -0.57 8.93 -8.09
N HIS A 100 -0.75 8.31 -6.93
CA HIS A 100 0.27 8.32 -5.88
C HIS A 100 1.55 7.63 -6.35
N TYR A 101 1.44 6.50 -7.06
CA TYR A 101 2.58 5.80 -7.66
C TYR A 101 3.30 6.68 -8.68
N ARG A 102 2.56 7.38 -9.54
CA ARG A 102 3.10 8.33 -10.53
C ARG A 102 3.85 9.47 -9.86
N TYR A 103 3.23 10.12 -8.88
CA TYR A 103 3.82 11.25 -8.16
C TYR A 103 5.24 10.93 -7.66
N TRP A 104 5.45 9.76 -7.06
CA TRP A 104 6.74 9.36 -6.52
C TRP A 104 7.77 8.98 -7.59
N LEU A 105 7.35 8.50 -8.76
CA LEU A 105 8.26 8.31 -9.89
C LEU A 105 8.75 9.66 -10.44
N GLU A 106 7.86 10.65 -10.45
CA GLU A 106 8.11 11.99 -10.99
C GLU A 106 8.87 12.91 -10.05
N GLN A 107 9.03 12.57 -8.76
CA GLN A 107 9.83 13.39 -7.83
C GLN A 107 11.30 13.41 -8.26
N ASP A 108 12.01 14.52 -8.06
CA ASP A 108 13.45 14.58 -8.31
C ASP A 108 14.25 13.70 -7.34
N GLY A 109 15.47 13.34 -7.74
CA GLY A 109 16.39 12.53 -6.93
C GLY A 109 16.38 11.03 -7.26
N GLN A 110 17.24 10.30 -6.58
CA GLN A 110 17.41 8.86 -6.72
C GLN A 110 16.25 8.11 -6.06
N LYS A 111 15.80 7.02 -6.66
CA LYS A 111 14.74 6.16 -6.11
C LYS A 111 15.23 4.73 -5.96
N LEU A 112 14.96 4.13 -4.81
CA LEU A 112 15.03 2.70 -4.60
C LEU A 112 13.62 2.12 -4.55
N VAL A 113 13.25 1.42 -5.61
CA VAL A 113 12.00 0.64 -5.65
C VAL A 113 12.25 -0.75 -5.05
N LEU A 114 11.46 -1.09 -4.04
CA LEU A 114 11.39 -2.41 -3.42
C LEU A 114 9.99 -2.98 -3.65
N ARG A 115 9.89 -4.17 -4.26
CA ARG A 115 8.62 -4.90 -4.35
C ARG A 115 8.48 -5.80 -3.13
N TYR A 116 7.29 -5.86 -2.56
CA TYR A 116 6.98 -6.76 -1.46
C TYR A 116 7.27 -8.22 -1.81
N GLU A 117 7.02 -8.58 -3.06
CA GLU A 117 7.26 -9.89 -3.65
C GLU A 117 8.76 -10.22 -3.65
N ASP A 118 9.61 -9.26 -4.05
CA ASP A 118 11.07 -9.43 -4.00
C ASP A 118 11.58 -9.50 -2.56
N LEU A 119 11.04 -8.66 -1.66
CA LEU A 119 11.37 -8.69 -0.24
C LEU A 119 11.05 -10.03 0.42
N ARG A 120 10.00 -10.72 -0.05
CA ARG A 120 9.64 -12.06 0.43
C ARG A 120 10.51 -13.15 -0.19
N ALA A 121 10.91 -12.99 -1.45
CA ALA A 121 11.75 -13.94 -2.17
C ALA A 121 13.21 -13.91 -1.69
N ASP A 122 13.76 -12.70 -1.48
CA ASP A 122 15.12 -12.49 -0.99
C ASP A 122 15.17 -11.32 0.01
N PRO A 123 14.83 -11.58 1.29
CA PRO A 123 14.83 -10.54 2.32
C PRO A 123 16.23 -9.93 2.56
N ILE A 124 17.27 -10.75 2.57
CA ILE A 124 18.65 -10.32 2.90
C ILE A 124 19.23 -9.48 1.76
N GLY A 125 19.09 -9.93 0.51
CA GLY A 125 19.58 -9.17 -0.63
C GLY A 125 18.88 -7.82 -0.79
N ASN A 126 17.56 -7.77 -0.57
CA ASN A 126 16.83 -6.50 -0.60
C ASN A 126 17.15 -5.59 0.59
N LEU A 127 17.40 -6.14 1.79
CA LEU A 127 17.89 -5.36 2.92
C LEU A 127 19.29 -4.78 2.64
N ARG A 128 20.18 -5.55 2.01
CA ARG A 128 21.50 -5.06 1.58
C ARG A 128 21.37 -3.88 0.61
N ARG A 129 20.56 -4.03 -0.44
CA ARG A 129 20.26 -2.96 -1.41
C ARG A 129 19.75 -1.69 -0.72
N LEU A 130 18.85 -1.85 0.26
CA LEU A 130 18.32 -0.74 1.05
C LEU A 130 19.41 -0.04 1.87
N VAL A 131 20.26 -0.82 2.54
CA VAL A 131 21.35 -0.31 3.38
C VAL A 131 22.39 0.42 2.54
N ASP A 132 22.76 -0.12 1.38
CA ASP A 132 23.66 0.52 0.42
C ASP A 132 23.08 1.84 -0.10
N PHE A 133 21.79 1.84 -0.46
CA PHE A 133 21.11 3.05 -0.94
C PHE A 133 21.03 4.16 0.13
N VAL A 134 20.76 3.79 1.38
CA VAL A 134 20.70 4.73 2.51
C VAL A 134 22.12 5.17 2.93
N GLY A 135 23.16 4.39 2.62
CA GLY A 135 24.54 4.72 2.95
C GLY A 135 24.83 4.68 4.45
N ARG A 136 24.16 3.78 5.19
CA ARG A 136 24.35 3.62 6.64
C ARG A 136 24.89 2.24 6.97
N VAL A 137 25.78 2.15 7.94
CA VAL A 137 26.24 0.86 8.46
C VAL A 137 25.18 0.28 9.40
N PRO A 138 24.71 -0.96 9.20
CA PRO A 138 23.73 -1.56 10.07
C PRO A 138 24.35 -1.87 11.44
N SER A 139 23.59 -1.65 12.53
CA SER A 139 24.03 -1.92 13.90
C SER A 139 23.94 -3.40 14.30
N VAL A 140 23.35 -4.23 13.44
CA VAL A 140 23.18 -5.68 13.62
C VAL A 140 23.41 -6.37 12.28
N ASP A 141 23.67 -7.67 12.31
CA ASP A 141 23.76 -8.45 11.07
C ASP A 141 22.39 -8.51 10.34
N PHE A 142 22.44 -8.75 9.03
CA PHE A 142 21.23 -8.78 8.21
C PHE A 142 20.29 -9.91 8.55
N ALA A 143 20.79 -11.08 8.97
CA ALA A 143 19.95 -12.22 9.31
C ALA A 143 19.11 -11.91 10.56
N GLN A 144 19.72 -11.29 11.58
CA GLN A 144 19.05 -10.84 12.79
C GLN A 144 18.04 -9.72 12.50
N ALA A 145 18.38 -8.77 11.62
CA ALA A 145 17.43 -7.73 11.21
C ALA A 145 16.20 -8.32 10.49
N VAL A 146 16.41 -9.24 9.55
CA VAL A 146 15.33 -9.95 8.83
C VAL A 146 14.48 -10.78 9.80
N ASP A 147 15.11 -11.51 10.70
CA ASP A 147 14.42 -12.31 11.71
C ASP A 147 13.54 -11.44 12.61
N ARG A 148 14.05 -10.30 13.10
CA ARG A 148 13.27 -9.31 13.87
C ARG A 148 12.05 -8.79 13.10
N ALA A 149 12.16 -8.66 11.78
CA ALA A 149 11.10 -8.21 10.90
C ALA A 149 10.22 -9.35 10.33
N SER A 150 10.42 -10.60 10.77
CA SER A 150 9.63 -11.75 10.32
C SER A 150 8.15 -11.58 10.63
N PHE A 151 7.30 -12.16 9.78
CA PHE A 151 5.85 -12.05 9.91
C PHE A 151 5.38 -12.59 11.26
N GLU A 152 5.93 -13.72 11.70
CA GLU A 152 5.61 -14.39 12.96
C GLU A 152 5.97 -13.51 14.16
N ARG A 153 7.13 -12.85 14.15
CA ARG A 153 7.53 -11.92 15.23
C ARG A 153 6.68 -10.66 15.23
N MET A 154 6.38 -10.12 14.05
CA MET A 154 5.46 -8.98 13.93
C MET A 154 4.06 -9.32 14.42
N ARG A 155 3.57 -10.54 14.14
CA ARG A 155 2.27 -11.04 14.63
C ARG A 155 2.26 -11.18 16.15
N LYS A 156 3.33 -11.75 16.73
CA LYS A 156 3.48 -11.83 18.19
C LYS A 156 3.50 -10.46 18.84
N LEU A 157 4.24 -9.51 18.26
CA LEU A 157 4.27 -8.12 18.73
C LEU A 157 2.88 -7.48 18.65
N GLU A 158 2.16 -7.64 17.54
CA GLU A 158 0.79 -7.12 17.41
C GLU A 158 -0.20 -7.73 18.41
N LEU A 159 -0.10 -9.05 18.68
CA LEU A 159 -0.92 -9.75 19.67
C LEU A 159 -0.65 -9.28 21.10
N SER A 160 0.61 -9.08 21.44
CA SER A 160 1.02 -8.61 22.77
C SER A 160 0.47 -7.21 23.09
N GLY A 161 0.19 -6.39 22.06
CA GLY A 161 -0.14 -4.97 22.23
C GLY A 161 1.08 -4.07 22.45
N GLU A 162 2.28 -4.66 22.49
CA GLU A 162 3.59 -3.98 22.45
C GLU A 162 4.07 -3.70 21.03
N GLY A 163 3.29 -4.10 20.02
CA GLY A 163 3.51 -3.69 18.64
C GLY A 163 3.58 -2.16 18.54
N LEU A 164 4.23 -1.68 17.48
CA LEU A 164 4.31 -0.26 17.19
C LEU A 164 2.90 0.34 17.26
N ARG A 165 2.59 1.07 18.35
CA ARG A 165 1.45 2.00 18.33
C ARG A 165 1.64 2.84 17.07
N GLY A 166 0.58 3.23 16.39
CA GLY A 166 0.68 4.18 15.29
C GLY A 166 1.28 5.48 15.83
N VAL A 167 2.61 5.53 15.93
CA VAL A 167 3.36 6.66 16.45
C VAL A 167 3.87 7.36 15.23
N LEU A 168 3.44 8.61 15.10
CA LEU A 168 4.11 9.60 14.29
C LEU A 168 5.44 9.89 14.97
N ARG A 169 6.49 9.14 14.61
CA ARG A 169 7.86 9.41 15.05
C ARG A 169 8.57 10.06 13.89
N ASP A 170 9.19 11.22 14.06
CA ASP A 170 9.91 11.94 13.00
C ASP A 170 9.14 12.09 11.65
N GLY A 171 7.81 12.27 11.72
CA GLY A 171 6.94 12.36 10.55
C GLY A 171 6.54 11.02 9.90
N PHE A 172 6.87 9.89 10.51
CA PHE A 172 6.54 8.54 10.00
C PHE A 172 5.15 8.09 10.43
N SER A 173 4.23 7.84 9.49
CA SER A 173 3.08 6.97 9.78
C SER A 173 3.57 5.52 9.79
N LEU A 174 4.11 5.08 10.92
CA LEU A 174 4.39 3.66 11.12
C LEU A 174 3.05 2.90 11.07
N PRO A 175 3.00 1.74 10.39
CA PRO A 175 1.80 0.93 10.41
C PRO A 175 1.50 0.66 11.88
N ASN A 176 0.33 1.09 12.32
CA ASN A 176 -0.14 0.73 13.63
C ASN A 176 -0.13 -0.83 13.65
N LEU A 177 0.66 -1.41 14.54
CA LEU A 177 0.73 -2.84 14.84
C LEU A 177 0.03 -3.07 16.18
N THR A 178 -1.09 -2.39 16.38
CA THR A 178 -2.04 -2.68 17.44
C THR A 178 -3.41 -2.84 16.79
N THR A 179 -4.09 -3.94 17.13
CA THR A 179 -5.53 -4.10 16.93
C THR A 179 -6.22 -3.90 18.27
N ARG A 180 -7.31 -3.11 18.28
CA ARG A 180 -8.20 -2.98 19.44
C ARG A 180 -9.18 -4.16 19.53
N ASN A 181 -9.40 -4.86 18.42
CA ASN A 181 -10.23 -6.05 18.34
C ASN A 181 -9.33 -7.27 18.16
N LYS A 182 -8.83 -7.81 19.27
CA LYS A 182 -7.93 -8.99 19.27
C LYS A 182 -8.66 -10.29 18.91
N ASP A 183 -9.98 -10.33 19.07
CA ASP A 183 -10.81 -11.51 18.81
C ASP A 183 -11.16 -11.68 17.33
N ASN A 184 -10.87 -10.67 16.50
CA ASN A 184 -11.06 -10.73 15.06
C ASN A 184 -9.71 -10.83 14.32
N PRO A 185 -9.33 -12.01 13.80
CA PRO A 185 -8.09 -12.20 13.03
C PRO A 185 -7.97 -11.26 11.82
N GLU A 186 -9.09 -10.82 11.25
CA GLU A 186 -9.13 -9.91 10.09
C GLU A 186 -8.81 -8.45 10.44
N ALA A 187 -8.82 -8.09 11.73
CA ALA A 187 -8.50 -6.74 12.22
C ALA A 187 -6.99 -6.48 12.36
N PHE A 188 -6.16 -7.53 12.25
CA PHE A 188 -4.72 -7.43 12.40
C PHE A 188 -4.05 -6.91 11.12
N LYS A 189 -3.00 -6.09 11.26
CA LYS A 189 -2.13 -5.69 10.15
C LYS A 189 -1.33 -6.89 9.63
N THR A 190 -0.93 -7.78 10.54
CA THR A 190 -0.33 -9.09 10.24
C THR A 190 -1.42 -10.14 9.98
N ARG A 191 -2.32 -9.86 9.04
CA ARG A 191 -3.45 -10.74 8.68
C ARG A 191 -3.01 -12.03 8.01
N GLU A 192 -2.25 -11.89 6.91
CA GLU A 192 -1.86 -13.04 6.08
C GLU A 192 -0.40 -13.02 5.63
N GLY A 193 0.18 -11.87 5.26
CA GLY A 193 1.58 -11.80 4.83
C GLY A 193 1.92 -12.60 3.56
N LYS A 194 0.90 -12.94 2.75
CA LYS A 194 1.04 -13.78 1.54
C LYS A 194 1.23 -12.95 0.29
N ILE A 195 1.92 -13.50 -0.71
CA ILE A 195 1.86 -13.03 -2.10
C ILE A 195 0.67 -13.72 -2.77
N GLY A 196 -0.13 -12.98 -3.53
CA GLY A 196 -1.26 -13.56 -4.28
C GLY A 196 -2.48 -13.87 -3.41
N GLY A 197 -2.57 -13.32 -2.20
CA GLY A 197 -3.71 -13.52 -1.29
C GLY A 197 -5.04 -13.07 -1.91
N HIS A 198 -5.00 -12.09 -2.83
CA HIS A 198 -6.18 -11.61 -3.54
C HIS A 198 -6.95 -12.69 -4.34
N LEU A 199 -6.29 -13.79 -4.74
CA LEU A 199 -6.92 -14.89 -5.48
C LEU A 199 -8.04 -15.58 -4.67
N ALA A 200 -7.97 -15.53 -3.34
CA ALA A 200 -9.02 -16.05 -2.47
C ALA A 200 -10.22 -15.10 -2.29
N HIS A 201 -10.06 -13.82 -2.67
CA HIS A 201 -11.05 -12.76 -2.41
C HIS A 201 -11.76 -12.24 -3.66
N PHE A 202 -11.18 -12.46 -4.85
CA PHE A 202 -11.78 -12.07 -6.12
C PHE A 202 -12.20 -13.28 -6.94
N SER A 203 -13.38 -13.18 -7.56
CA SER A 203 -13.73 -14.08 -8.66
C SER A 203 -12.79 -13.86 -9.85
N GLN A 204 -12.64 -14.88 -10.69
CA GLN A 204 -11.87 -14.77 -11.94
C GLN A 204 -12.35 -13.62 -12.84
N ARG A 205 -13.67 -13.36 -12.85
CA ARG A 205 -14.26 -12.21 -13.54
C ARG A 205 -13.73 -10.88 -13.00
N ASN A 206 -13.70 -10.72 -11.67
CA ASN A 206 -13.22 -9.51 -11.02
C ASN A 206 -11.72 -9.30 -11.25
N ILE A 207 -10.91 -10.36 -11.17
CA ILE A 207 -9.47 -10.30 -11.47
C ILE A 207 -9.25 -9.77 -12.90
N ARG A 208 -9.96 -10.33 -13.89
CA ARG A 208 -9.89 -9.87 -15.28
C ARG A 208 -10.32 -8.41 -15.43
N GLN A 209 -11.39 -8.01 -14.73
CA GLN A 209 -11.88 -6.63 -14.79
C GLN A 209 -10.87 -5.63 -14.21
N ILE A 210 -10.28 -5.95 -13.04
CA ILE A 210 -9.25 -5.13 -12.41
C ILE A 210 -8.02 -5.04 -13.30
N GLY A 211 -7.52 -6.19 -13.76
CA GLY A 211 -6.33 -6.25 -14.62
C GLY A 211 -6.53 -5.52 -15.95
N GLY A 212 -7.68 -5.68 -16.60
CA GLY A 212 -8.00 -4.98 -17.85
C GLY A 212 -8.13 -3.47 -17.67
N TYR A 213 -8.68 -3.01 -16.54
CA TYR A 213 -8.72 -1.58 -16.23
C TYR A 213 -7.31 -1.00 -16.03
N ILE A 214 -6.46 -1.69 -15.23
CA ILE A 214 -5.08 -1.25 -15.01
C ILE A 214 -4.28 -1.27 -16.31
N ALA A 215 -4.43 -2.31 -17.13
CA ALA A 215 -3.77 -2.40 -18.44
C ALA A 215 -4.21 -1.27 -19.38
N LYS A 216 -5.48 -0.86 -19.33
CA LYS A 216 -6.01 0.21 -20.19
C LYS A 216 -5.59 1.61 -19.73
N HIS A 217 -5.53 1.84 -18.43
CA HIS A 217 -5.43 3.20 -17.87
C HIS A 217 -4.10 3.52 -17.19
N HIS A 218 -3.38 2.49 -16.72
CA HIS A 218 -2.22 2.65 -15.83
C HIS A 218 -1.06 1.71 -16.17
N ALA A 219 -1.01 1.16 -17.39
CA ALA A 219 0.01 0.18 -17.80
C ALA A 219 1.44 0.71 -17.68
N GLU A 220 1.69 1.95 -18.09
CA GLU A 220 3.02 2.56 -18.03
C GLU A 220 3.54 2.65 -16.59
N ILE A 221 2.70 3.15 -15.68
CA ILE A 221 3.04 3.27 -14.26
C ILE A 221 3.22 1.88 -13.63
N ALA A 222 2.32 0.93 -13.93
CA ALA A 222 2.46 -0.45 -13.45
C ALA A 222 3.79 -1.07 -13.91
N ALA A 223 4.14 -0.90 -15.19
CA ALA A 223 5.35 -1.44 -15.78
C ALA A 223 6.62 -0.79 -15.19
N ALA A 224 6.60 0.52 -14.92
CA ALA A 224 7.70 1.23 -14.26
C ALA A 224 8.03 0.66 -12.87
N TYR A 225 7.03 0.08 -12.19
CA TYR A 225 7.20 -0.63 -10.92
C TYR A 225 7.39 -2.16 -11.07
N GLY A 226 7.54 -2.66 -12.29
CA GLY A 226 7.80 -4.07 -12.56
C GLY A 226 6.56 -4.97 -12.49
N TYR A 227 5.37 -4.43 -12.76
CA TYR A 227 4.13 -5.19 -12.88
C TYR A 227 3.55 -5.12 -14.29
N ALA A 228 3.38 -6.27 -14.93
CA ALA A 228 2.71 -6.38 -16.22
C ALA A 228 1.22 -6.72 -16.02
N TYR A 229 0.35 -5.96 -16.69
CA TYR A 229 -1.08 -6.25 -16.81
C TYR A 229 -1.41 -6.34 -18.29
N ALA A 230 -2.03 -7.45 -18.70
CA ALA A 230 -2.41 -7.66 -20.09
C ALA A 230 -3.83 -7.17 -20.34
N LEU A 231 -4.05 -6.49 -21.47
CA LEU A 231 -5.38 -6.34 -22.04
C LEU A 231 -5.86 -7.73 -22.49
N LEU A 232 -6.74 -8.34 -21.71
CA LEU A 232 -7.46 -9.51 -22.18
C LEU A 232 -8.52 -9.03 -23.17
N TYR A 233 -8.20 -9.10 -24.47
CA TYR A 233 -9.22 -9.02 -25.50
C TYR A 233 -10.19 -10.18 -25.27
N ILE A 234 -11.45 -9.87 -24.95
CA ILE A 234 -12.52 -10.84 -25.08
C ILE A 234 -12.58 -11.12 -26.59
N VAL A 235 -12.01 -12.25 -27.02
CA VAL A 235 -12.43 -12.85 -28.28
C VAL A 235 -13.84 -13.32 -27.99
N SER A 236 -14.82 -12.46 -28.28
CA SER A 236 -16.21 -12.88 -28.36
C SER A 236 -16.21 -13.92 -29.47
N SER A 237 -16.24 -15.20 -29.11
CA SER A 237 -16.51 -16.27 -30.05
C SER A 237 -17.94 -16.08 -30.54
N VAL A 238 -18.11 -15.20 -31.54
CA VAL A 238 -19.21 -15.29 -32.49
C VAL A 238 -18.87 -16.49 -33.35
N SER A 239 -19.20 -17.68 -32.84
CA SER A 239 -19.37 -18.84 -33.70
C SER A 239 -20.76 -18.73 -34.29
N ILE A 240 -20.80 -18.09 -35.46
CA ILE A 240 -21.76 -18.44 -36.50
C ILE A 240 -21.57 -19.93 -36.78
N LEU A 241 -22.60 -20.72 -36.52
CA LEU A 241 -23.05 -21.86 -37.33
C LEU A 241 -24.47 -22.22 -36.87
#